data_AF-A0AAU0V0T2-F1
#
_entry.id   AF-A0AAU0V0T2-F1
#
_cell.length_a   1.000
_cell.length_b   1.000
_cell.length_c   1.000
_cell.angle_alpha   90.00
_cell.angle_beta   90.00
_cell.angle_gamma   90.00
#
_symmetry.space_group_name_H-M   'P 1'
#
loop_
_entity.id
_entity.type
_entity.pdbx_description
1 polymer ?
#
loop_
_entity_poly.entity_id
_entity_poly.type
_entity_poly.pdbx_seq_one_letter_code
_entity_poly.pdbx_strand_id
1 'polypeptide(L)'
;MWQSLSPESRASLWADNRNGLLAAGLLTPQVKRTSADAGAGPFDVRSPGAGDYWAQAQANGMSNVGDFSGKPDAARHMDHYLRGIGSTLDLDVDRMLTDDQNLRDVTSGVRTQEQEEWRRQAIKAFEESGGKPVAIPIETKGQGYTHVDGGDRNWYLAVGSAMTNTTGVVTAVPGADGKPQVSIDYQVNVWDRYNWDPGKATPIGPTTVTDADMARLHTTGLAREFDMRGSSSVQRHDLDSGGDWPEPADPGRDGTRTDIGRNGDAR
;
A
#
# COMPACT_ATOMS: atom_id res chain seq x y z
N MET A 1 -6.81 8.50 21.80
CA MET A 1 -6.49 7.83 23.08
C MET A 1 -5.03 7.38 23.13
N TRP A 2 -4.48 6.65 22.15
CA TRP A 2 -3.06 6.26 22.16
C TRP A 2 -2.07 7.43 22.23
N GLN A 3 -2.24 8.46 21.37
CA GLN A 3 -1.32 9.59 21.32
C GLN A 3 -1.36 10.48 22.58
N SER A 4 -2.42 10.41 23.38
CA SER A 4 -2.57 11.18 24.62
C SER A 4 -1.96 10.51 25.85
N LEU A 5 -1.52 9.25 25.73
CA LEU A 5 -0.83 8.53 26.80
C LEU A 5 0.64 8.99 26.92
N SER A 6 1.18 8.93 28.13
CA SER A 6 2.62 9.16 28.34
C SER A 6 3.45 8.08 27.61
N PRO A 7 4.70 8.36 27.25
CA PRO A 7 5.58 7.36 26.61
C PRO A 7 5.69 6.04 27.38
N GLU A 8 5.72 6.08 28.71
CA GLU A 8 5.79 4.89 29.58
C GLU A 8 4.47 4.11 29.56
N SER A 9 3.34 4.81 29.61
CA SER A 9 2.02 4.20 29.54
C SER A 9 1.81 3.51 28.18
N ARG A 10 2.31 4.12 27.10
CA ARG A 10 2.35 3.49 25.77
C ARG A 10 3.25 2.27 25.75
N ALA A 11 4.41 2.31 26.41
CA ALA A 11 5.33 1.18 26.44
C ALA A 11 4.72 -0.04 27.14
N SER A 12 4.07 0.16 28.30
CA SER A 12 3.35 -0.91 28.99
C SER A 12 2.24 -1.47 28.10
N LEU A 13 1.40 -0.61 27.53
CA LEU A 13 0.30 -1.05 26.68
C LEU A 13 0.79 -1.77 25.41
N TRP A 14 1.88 -1.30 24.80
CA TRP A 14 2.51 -1.93 23.65
C TRP A 14 3.03 -3.33 23.99
N ALA A 15 3.79 -3.45 25.09
CA ALA A 15 4.36 -4.71 25.53
C ALA A 15 3.27 -5.76 25.83
N ASP A 16 2.19 -5.36 26.49
CA ASP A 16 1.16 -6.28 26.97
C ASP A 16 0.11 -6.60 25.90
N ASN A 17 -0.14 -5.69 24.95
CA ASN A 17 -1.31 -5.78 24.05
C ASN A 17 -0.98 -5.55 22.56
N ARG A 18 0.28 -5.71 22.13
CA ARG A 18 0.75 -5.45 20.76
C ARG A 18 -0.22 -5.93 19.68
N ASN A 19 -0.60 -7.21 19.69
CA ASN A 19 -1.45 -7.79 18.64
C ASN A 19 -2.86 -7.19 18.64
N GLY A 20 -3.43 -6.92 19.82
CA GLY A 20 -4.74 -6.27 19.93
C GLY A 20 -4.72 -4.83 19.44
N LEU A 21 -3.64 -4.09 19.71
CA LEU A 21 -3.44 -2.73 19.21
C LEU A 21 -3.28 -2.70 17.69
N LEU A 22 -2.50 -3.63 17.14
CA LEU A 22 -2.34 -3.77 15.69
C LEU A 22 -3.67 -4.09 15.01
N ALA A 23 -4.43 -5.04 15.55
CA ALA A 23 -5.77 -5.38 15.05
C ALA A 23 -6.76 -4.22 15.17
N ALA A 24 -6.60 -3.35 16.17
CA ALA A 24 -7.37 -2.11 16.33
C ALA A 24 -6.90 -0.98 15.39
N GLY A 25 -5.92 -1.24 14.52
CA GLY A 25 -5.44 -0.30 13.52
C GLY A 25 -4.53 0.78 14.08
N LEU A 26 -3.78 0.52 15.16
CA LEU A 26 -2.88 1.51 15.78
C LEU A 26 -1.91 2.16 14.78
N LEU A 27 -1.42 1.37 13.82
CA LEU A 27 -0.48 1.83 12.80
C LEU A 27 -1.18 2.33 11.52
N THR A 28 -2.51 2.46 11.53
CA THR A 28 -3.23 3.01 10.36
C THR A 28 -2.74 4.42 10.05
N PRO A 29 -2.33 4.73 8.81
CA PRO A 29 -1.86 6.05 8.42
C PRO A 29 -2.88 7.14 8.73
N GLN A 30 -2.40 8.25 9.31
CA GLN A 30 -3.18 9.47 9.54
C GLN A 30 -2.93 10.52 8.45
N VAL A 31 -1.86 10.37 7.65
CA VAL A 31 -1.64 11.21 6.47
C VAL A 31 -2.87 11.18 5.56
N LYS A 32 -3.16 12.33 4.94
CA LYS A 32 -4.27 12.46 4.00
C LYS A 32 -3.98 11.60 2.78
N ARG A 33 -4.80 10.56 2.59
CA ARG A 33 -4.74 9.63 1.45
C ARG A 33 -5.57 10.17 0.29
N THR A 34 -5.10 11.24 -0.34
CA THR A 34 -5.68 11.74 -1.61
C THR A 34 -4.88 11.18 -2.77
N SER A 35 -5.57 10.78 -3.84
CA SER A 35 -4.93 10.53 -5.13
C SER A 35 -4.34 11.83 -5.68
N ALA A 36 -3.31 11.69 -6.51
CA ALA A 36 -2.71 12.83 -7.19
C ALA A 36 -3.62 13.41 -8.29
N ASP A 37 -4.49 12.57 -8.88
CA ASP A 37 -5.38 12.92 -9.98
C ASP A 37 -6.86 12.65 -9.64
N ALA A 38 -7.75 13.48 -10.19
CA ALA A 38 -9.20 13.43 -10.03
C ALA A 38 -9.88 12.35 -10.90
N GLY A 39 -9.18 11.81 -11.91
CA GLY A 39 -9.71 10.77 -12.80
C GLY A 39 -10.73 11.28 -13.82
N ALA A 40 -11.55 10.36 -14.35
CA ALA A 40 -12.48 10.62 -15.44
C ALA A 40 -13.70 11.51 -15.06
N GLY A 41 -13.82 11.92 -13.80
CA GLY A 41 -14.94 12.72 -13.29
C GLY A 41 -16.05 11.88 -12.64
N PRO A 42 -17.30 12.37 -12.59
CA PRO A 42 -18.41 11.64 -11.96
C PRO A 42 -18.74 10.31 -12.65
N PHE A 43 -19.09 9.31 -11.85
CA PHE A 43 -19.54 7.99 -12.30
C PHE A 43 -20.96 8.04 -12.86
N ASP A 44 -21.21 7.30 -13.95
CA ASP A 44 -22.55 7.06 -14.51
C ASP A 44 -23.39 8.32 -14.76
N VAL A 45 -22.77 9.32 -15.41
CA VAL A 45 -23.42 10.59 -15.77
C VAL A 45 -23.72 10.73 -17.26
N ARG A 46 -23.38 9.71 -18.05
CA ARG A 46 -23.61 9.63 -19.49
C ARG A 46 -24.24 8.29 -19.84
N SER A 47 -25.04 8.25 -20.89
CA SER A 47 -25.56 6.97 -21.38
C SER A 47 -24.52 6.25 -22.25
N PRO A 48 -24.38 4.92 -22.11
CA PRO A 48 -23.49 4.13 -22.97
C PRO A 48 -24.07 4.02 -24.39
N GLY A 49 -23.17 4.02 -25.38
CA GLY A 49 -23.46 3.68 -26.78
C GLY A 49 -22.82 2.35 -27.17
N ALA A 50 -23.09 1.88 -28.39
CA ALA A 50 -22.55 0.61 -28.91
C ALA A 50 -21.01 0.53 -28.85
N GLY A 51 -20.32 1.66 -29.07
CA GLY A 51 -18.87 1.74 -28.94
C GLY A 51 -18.37 1.49 -27.51
N ASP A 52 -19.12 1.90 -26.48
CA ASP A 52 -18.74 1.66 -25.08
C ASP A 52 -18.88 0.19 -24.70
N TYR A 53 -19.97 -0.45 -25.12
CA TYR A 53 -20.16 -1.89 -24.93
C TYR A 53 -19.09 -2.70 -25.66
N TRP A 54 -18.67 -2.26 -26.86
CA TRP A 54 -17.55 -2.88 -27.57
C TRP A 54 -16.23 -2.70 -26.83
N ALA A 55 -15.93 -1.50 -26.32
CA ALA A 55 -14.75 -1.26 -25.50
C ALA A 55 -14.76 -2.10 -24.21
N GLN A 56 -15.90 -2.19 -23.53
CA GLN A 56 -16.09 -3.04 -22.35
C GLN A 56 -15.84 -4.52 -22.67
N ALA A 57 -16.36 -5.02 -23.80
CA ALA A 57 -16.13 -6.39 -24.24
C ALA A 57 -14.66 -6.67 -24.54
N GLN A 58 -13.96 -5.73 -25.20
CA GLN A 58 -12.52 -5.83 -25.45
C GLN A 58 -11.72 -5.84 -24.14
N ALA A 59 -12.01 -4.94 -23.20
CA ALA A 59 -11.32 -4.87 -21.91
C ALA A 59 -11.56 -6.14 -21.06
N ASN A 60 -12.79 -6.68 -21.06
CA ASN A 60 -13.08 -7.97 -20.43
C ASN A 60 -12.31 -9.12 -21.10
N GLY A 61 -12.16 -9.08 -22.42
CA GLY A 61 -11.32 -10.01 -23.17
C GLY A 61 -9.86 -9.93 -22.71
N MET A 62 -9.30 -8.73 -22.61
CA MET A 62 -7.91 -8.52 -22.18
C MET A 62 -7.67 -9.04 -20.76
N SER A 63 -8.56 -8.72 -19.81
CA SER A 63 -8.47 -9.21 -18.42
C SER A 63 -8.43 -10.75 -18.33
N ASN A 64 -9.09 -11.44 -19.27
CA ASN A 64 -9.22 -12.90 -19.27
C ASN A 64 -8.25 -13.64 -20.22
N VAL A 65 -7.50 -12.93 -21.06
CA VAL A 65 -6.64 -13.49 -22.12
C VAL A 65 -5.16 -13.16 -21.83
N GLY A 66 -4.23 -13.75 -22.59
CA GLY A 66 -2.78 -13.77 -22.34
C GLY A 66 -2.05 -12.43 -22.22
N ASP A 67 -2.71 -11.29 -22.43
CA ASP A 67 -2.13 -9.94 -22.24
C ASP A 67 -1.74 -9.68 -20.77
N PHE A 68 -2.42 -10.32 -19.81
CA PHE A 68 -2.02 -10.37 -18.40
C PHE A 68 -1.41 -11.71 -17.99
N SER A 69 -0.96 -12.53 -18.94
CA SER A 69 -0.29 -13.79 -18.61
C SER A 69 0.96 -13.52 -17.76
N GLY A 70 0.99 -14.11 -16.56
CA GLY A 70 2.03 -13.84 -15.56
C GLY A 70 1.86 -12.55 -14.76
N LYS A 71 0.78 -11.77 -14.94
CA LYS A 71 0.51 -10.48 -14.27
C LYS A 71 -0.80 -10.49 -13.48
N PRO A 72 -0.89 -11.30 -12.41
CA PRO A 72 -2.14 -11.54 -11.71
C PRO A 72 -2.74 -10.28 -11.06
N ASP A 73 -1.92 -9.34 -10.60
CA ASP A 73 -2.42 -8.14 -9.92
C ASP A 73 -2.98 -7.14 -10.91
N ALA A 74 -2.34 -6.99 -12.06
CA ALA A 74 -2.86 -6.16 -13.14
C ALA A 74 -4.22 -6.69 -13.64
N ALA A 75 -4.34 -8.01 -13.81
CA ALA A 75 -5.62 -8.65 -14.14
C ALA A 75 -6.68 -8.43 -13.05
N ARG A 76 -6.31 -8.55 -11.76
CA ARG A 76 -7.20 -8.31 -10.60
C ARG A 76 -7.73 -6.88 -10.58
N HIS A 77 -6.88 -5.88 -10.82
CA HIS A 77 -7.28 -4.47 -10.83
C HIS A 77 -8.21 -4.17 -12.01
N MET A 78 -7.90 -4.71 -13.20
CA MET A 78 -8.76 -4.58 -14.38
C MET A 78 -10.13 -5.25 -14.18
N ASP A 79 -10.17 -6.47 -13.62
CA ASP A 79 -11.42 -7.15 -13.32
C ASP A 79 -12.26 -6.35 -12.31
N HIS A 80 -11.63 -5.83 -11.25
CA HIS A 80 -12.30 -5.00 -10.25
C HIS A 80 -12.87 -3.72 -10.85
N TYR A 81 -12.13 -3.06 -11.75
CA TYR A 81 -12.58 -1.90 -12.50
C TYR A 81 -13.83 -2.23 -13.34
N LEU A 82 -13.78 -3.30 -14.12
CA LEU A 82 -14.83 -3.71 -15.05
C LEU A 82 -16.10 -4.23 -14.35
N ARG A 83 -16.01 -4.71 -13.11
CA ARG A 83 -17.18 -5.03 -12.27
C ARG A 83 -18.02 -3.80 -11.91
N GLY A 84 -17.47 -2.59 -12.00
CA GLY A 84 -18.22 -1.35 -11.82
C GLY A 84 -18.63 -1.03 -10.37
N ILE A 85 -18.17 -1.78 -9.38
CA ILE A 85 -18.58 -1.62 -7.96
C ILE A 85 -17.96 -0.36 -7.35
N GLY A 86 -16.68 -0.10 -7.65
CA GLY A 86 -15.94 1.06 -7.12
C GLY A 86 -15.57 0.96 -5.64
N SER A 87 -15.68 -0.21 -5.02
CA SER A 87 -15.22 -0.42 -3.64
C SER A 87 -13.70 -0.30 -3.57
N THR A 88 -13.18 0.15 -2.43
CA THR A 88 -11.73 0.22 -2.22
C THR A 88 -11.11 -1.16 -2.41
N LEU A 89 -10.02 -1.24 -3.17
CA LEU A 89 -9.26 -2.46 -3.39
C LEU A 89 -8.09 -2.54 -2.40
N ASP A 90 -7.97 -3.65 -1.69
CA ASP A 90 -6.84 -3.88 -0.79
C ASP A 90 -5.58 -4.27 -1.59
N LEU A 91 -4.47 -3.62 -1.25
CA LEU A 91 -3.14 -3.87 -1.82
C LEU A 91 -2.34 -4.83 -0.93
N ASP A 92 -1.71 -5.82 -1.55
CA ASP A 92 -0.76 -6.72 -0.89
C ASP A 92 0.63 -6.06 -0.85
N VAL A 93 0.85 -5.22 0.15
CA VAL A 93 2.07 -4.42 0.26
C VAL A 93 3.29 -5.27 0.59
N ASP A 94 3.13 -6.41 1.28
CA ASP A 94 4.24 -7.34 1.51
C ASP A 94 4.76 -7.88 0.17
N ARG A 95 3.86 -8.34 -0.70
CA ARG A 95 4.24 -8.78 -2.04
C ARG A 95 4.76 -7.65 -2.92
N MET A 96 4.18 -6.46 -2.84
CA MET A 96 4.74 -5.29 -3.54
C MET A 96 6.17 -5.00 -3.12
N LEU A 97 6.47 -5.06 -1.81
CA LEU A 97 7.80 -4.86 -1.29
C LEU A 97 8.77 -5.97 -1.73
N THR A 98 8.31 -7.21 -1.92
CA THR A 98 9.12 -8.31 -2.46
C THR A 98 9.38 -8.17 -3.96
N ASP A 99 8.37 -7.76 -4.73
CA ASP A 99 8.43 -7.72 -6.19
C ASP A 99 9.08 -6.41 -6.73
N ASP A 100 8.95 -5.28 -6.02
CA ASP A 100 9.26 -3.95 -6.55
C ASP A 100 10.42 -3.23 -5.83
N GLN A 101 11.53 -3.04 -6.54
CA GLN A 101 12.71 -2.37 -6.00
C GLN A 101 12.49 -0.87 -5.74
N ASN A 102 11.70 -0.17 -6.55
CA ASN A 102 11.49 1.27 -6.36
C ASN A 102 10.74 1.55 -5.06
N LEU A 103 9.75 0.73 -4.72
CA LEU A 103 9.05 0.82 -3.42
C LEU A 103 10.01 0.52 -2.26
N ARG A 104 10.89 -0.48 -2.39
CA ARG A 104 11.92 -0.75 -1.38
C ARG A 104 12.85 0.45 -1.19
N ASP A 105 13.36 1.02 -2.27
CA ASP A 105 14.33 2.12 -2.24
C ASP A 105 13.75 3.40 -1.66
N VAL A 106 12.55 3.80 -2.09
CA VAL A 106 11.93 5.03 -1.57
C VAL A 106 11.62 4.90 -0.08
N THR A 107 11.15 3.73 0.37
CA THR A 107 10.76 3.54 1.77
C THR A 107 11.98 3.34 2.68
N SER A 108 13.03 2.64 2.22
CA SER A 108 14.29 2.51 2.96
C SER A 108 15.02 3.86 3.04
N GLY A 109 15.05 4.63 1.96
CA GLY A 109 15.68 5.95 1.93
C GLY A 109 15.07 6.91 2.94
N VAL A 110 13.74 6.96 3.05
CA VAL A 110 13.05 7.79 4.06
C VAL A 110 13.36 7.31 5.47
N ARG A 111 13.28 5.99 5.72
CA ARG A 111 13.57 5.44 7.06
C ARG A 111 15.01 5.74 7.50
N THR A 112 15.98 5.58 6.61
CA THR A 112 17.39 5.88 6.88
C THR A 112 17.63 7.36 7.21
N GLN A 113 16.87 8.28 6.61
CA GLN A 113 16.97 9.72 6.93
C GLN A 113 16.39 10.05 8.31
N GLU A 114 15.34 9.34 8.73
CA GLU A 114 14.59 9.64 9.96
C GLU A 114 15.10 8.86 11.19
N GLN A 115 15.77 7.73 10.99
CA GLN A 115 16.11 6.77 12.06
C GLN A 115 16.91 7.39 13.21
N GLU A 116 17.84 8.30 12.93
CA GLU A 116 18.64 8.93 13.97
C GLU A 116 17.79 9.85 14.86
N GLU A 117 16.83 10.55 14.27
CA GLU A 117 15.94 11.44 15.01
C GLU A 117 14.97 10.63 15.88
N TRP A 118 14.38 9.57 15.33
CA TRP A 118 13.56 8.62 16.07
C TRP A 118 14.31 8.03 17.27
N ARG A 119 15.56 7.63 17.05
CA ARG A 119 16.43 7.11 18.10
C ARG A 119 16.71 8.16 19.18
N ARG A 120 17.07 9.40 18.79
CA ARG A 120 17.31 10.50 19.73
C ARG A 120 16.07 10.79 20.59
N GLN A 121 14.88 10.83 19.99
CA GLN A 121 13.63 11.06 20.73
C GLN A 121 13.34 9.95 21.74
N ALA A 122 13.56 8.68 21.35
CA ALA A 122 13.33 7.55 22.24
C ALA A 122 14.32 7.54 23.42
N ILE A 123 15.61 7.84 23.18
CA ILE A 123 16.62 7.94 24.25
C ILE A 123 16.27 9.08 25.21
N LYS A 124 15.92 10.26 24.68
CA LYS A 124 15.53 11.39 25.51
C LYS A 124 14.33 11.06 26.41
N ALA A 125 13.29 10.45 25.83
CA ALA A 125 12.11 10.05 26.60
C ALA A 125 12.46 8.99 27.66
N PHE A 126 13.36 8.05 27.34
CA PHE A 126 13.85 7.05 28.27
C PHE A 126 14.59 7.69 29.46
N GLU A 127 15.47 8.65 29.21
CA GLU A 127 16.19 9.42 30.24
C GLU A 127 15.22 10.22 31.12
N GLU A 128 14.27 10.94 30.51
CA GLU A 128 13.24 11.72 31.22
C GLU A 128 12.32 10.84 32.10
N SER A 129 12.09 9.59 31.70
CA SER A 129 11.33 8.62 32.48
C SER A 129 12.10 8.01 33.67
N GLY A 130 13.40 8.33 33.81
CA GLY A 130 14.29 7.74 34.80
C GLY A 130 14.75 6.32 34.44
N GLY A 131 14.84 6.00 33.15
CA GLY A 131 15.29 4.70 32.65
C GLY A 131 14.19 3.63 32.54
N LYS A 132 12.92 4.05 32.51
CA LYS A 132 11.78 3.14 32.29
C LYS A 132 11.55 2.92 30.80
N PRO A 133 10.96 1.78 30.40
CA PRO A 133 10.54 1.56 29.02
C PRO A 133 9.65 2.68 28.51
N VAL A 134 9.92 3.15 27.28
CA VAL A 134 9.12 4.17 26.59
C VAL A 134 8.78 3.72 25.17
N ALA A 135 7.62 4.16 24.68
CA ALA A 135 7.18 3.95 23.30
C ALA A 135 6.75 5.27 22.66
N ILE A 136 7.23 5.52 21.44
CA ILE A 136 6.98 6.73 20.66
C ILE A 136 6.38 6.33 19.31
N PRO A 137 5.12 6.71 18.98
CA PRO A 137 4.58 6.49 17.65
C PRO A 137 5.25 7.40 16.64
N ILE A 138 5.49 6.87 15.44
CA ILE A 138 6.06 7.62 14.31
C ILE A 138 5.17 7.47 13.09
N GLU A 139 5.19 8.48 12.24
CA GLU A 139 4.61 8.47 10.90
C GLU A 139 5.43 9.38 10.00
N THR A 140 5.89 8.85 8.87
CA THR A 140 6.56 9.67 7.86
C THR A 140 5.52 10.40 7.00
N LYS A 141 5.94 11.49 6.36
CA LYS A 141 5.13 12.12 5.31
C LYS A 141 4.91 11.15 4.14
N GLY A 142 3.82 11.35 3.41
CA GLY A 142 3.58 10.64 2.16
C GLY A 142 4.59 11.04 1.10
N GLN A 143 5.14 10.06 0.39
CA GLN A 143 6.07 10.24 -0.72
C GLN A 143 5.52 9.56 -1.97
N GLY A 144 5.61 10.25 -3.11
CA GLY A 144 5.25 9.68 -4.39
C GLY A 144 6.37 8.77 -4.91
N TYR A 145 6.00 7.69 -5.58
CA TYR A 145 6.91 6.82 -6.30
C TYR A 145 6.21 6.18 -7.51
N THR A 146 7.01 5.61 -8.41
CA THR A 146 6.51 4.86 -9.56
C THR A 146 7.07 3.45 -9.51
N HIS A 147 6.21 2.46 -9.69
CA HIS A 147 6.59 1.05 -9.80
C HIS A 147 7.59 0.83 -10.94
N VAL A 148 8.39 -0.23 -10.87
CA VAL A 148 9.42 -0.51 -11.89
C VAL A 148 8.77 -0.79 -13.25
N ASP A 149 9.04 0.08 -14.22
CA ASP A 149 8.59 -0.07 -15.61
C ASP A 149 9.57 -0.94 -16.44
N GLY A 150 9.78 -2.18 -15.99
CA GLY A 150 10.71 -3.14 -16.60
C GLY A 150 10.50 -4.55 -16.05
N GLY A 151 10.95 -5.58 -16.79
CA GLY A 151 10.80 -6.98 -16.38
C GLY A 151 9.33 -7.44 -16.30
N ASP A 152 8.87 -7.86 -15.12
CA ASP A 152 7.52 -8.39 -14.87
C ASP A 152 6.43 -7.30 -15.02
N ARG A 153 6.69 -6.02 -14.74
CA ARG A 153 5.71 -4.89 -14.87
C ARG A 153 4.34 -5.11 -14.21
N ASN A 154 4.13 -6.16 -13.41
CA ASN A 154 2.84 -6.51 -12.85
C ASN A 154 2.27 -5.38 -11.98
N TRP A 155 3.03 -4.87 -11.02
CA TRP A 155 2.62 -3.74 -10.17
C TRP A 155 2.58 -2.40 -10.94
N TYR A 156 3.44 -2.22 -11.94
CA TYR A 156 3.38 -1.04 -12.81
C TYR A 156 2.08 -1.00 -13.62
N LEU A 157 1.59 -2.13 -14.12
CA LEU A 157 0.32 -2.18 -14.85
C LEU A 157 -0.90 -2.21 -13.92
N ALA A 158 -0.74 -2.67 -12.69
CA ALA A 158 -1.80 -2.70 -11.69
C ALA A 158 -2.06 -1.33 -11.03
N VAL A 159 -0.98 -0.61 -10.73
CA VAL A 159 -0.99 0.62 -9.91
C VAL A 159 -0.30 1.78 -10.63
N GLY A 160 0.84 1.53 -11.27
CA GLY A 160 1.62 2.58 -11.94
C GLY A 160 2.41 3.42 -10.95
N SER A 161 1.92 4.62 -10.64
CA SER A 161 2.50 5.48 -9.59
C SER A 161 1.62 5.48 -8.36
N ALA A 162 2.20 5.60 -7.18
CA ALA A 162 1.45 5.61 -5.94
C ALA A 162 2.12 6.50 -4.89
N MET A 163 1.42 6.68 -3.78
CA MET A 163 1.96 7.30 -2.59
C MET A 163 2.30 6.23 -1.56
N THR A 164 3.35 6.47 -0.78
CA THR A 164 3.77 5.58 0.31
C THR A 164 4.17 6.35 1.56
N ASN A 165 4.02 5.72 2.73
CA ASN A 165 4.60 6.19 3.98
C ASN A 165 4.96 5.03 4.93
N THR A 166 5.70 5.34 5.99
CA THR A 166 5.99 4.39 7.08
C THR A 166 5.32 4.86 8.35
N THR A 167 4.66 3.93 9.05
CA THR A 167 4.08 4.12 10.38
C THR A 167 4.67 3.10 11.33
N GLY A 168 4.88 3.45 12.60
CA GLY A 168 5.47 2.52 13.54
C GLY A 168 5.46 2.99 14.99
N VAL A 169 6.08 2.18 15.84
CA VAL A 169 6.35 2.48 17.25
C VAL A 169 7.82 2.23 17.53
N VAL A 170 8.52 3.28 17.94
CA VAL A 170 9.89 3.22 18.41
C VAL A 170 9.86 2.96 19.91
N THR A 171 10.56 1.95 20.37
CA THR A 171 10.67 1.58 21.78
C THR A 171 12.10 1.72 22.26
N ALA A 172 12.28 2.32 23.44
CA ALA A 172 13.53 2.26 24.19
C ALA A 172 13.29 1.50 25.50
N VAL A 173 14.07 0.45 25.72
CA VAL A 173 13.99 -0.43 26.89
C VAL A 173 15.36 -0.52 27.58
N PRO A 174 15.43 -0.72 28.91
CA PRO A 174 16.72 -0.85 29.57
C PRO A 174 17.41 -2.15 29.12
N GLY A 175 18.63 -2.03 28.62
CA GLY A 175 19.53 -3.15 28.37
C GLY A 175 20.14 -3.69 29.66
N ALA A 176 20.94 -4.77 29.53
CA ALA A 176 21.56 -5.43 30.67
C ALA A 176 22.53 -4.51 31.47
N ASP A 177 23.12 -3.51 30.81
CA ASP A 177 23.98 -2.50 31.43
C ASP A 177 23.23 -1.23 31.88
N GLY A 178 21.90 -1.25 31.81
CA GLY A 178 21.02 -0.13 32.14
C GLY A 178 20.94 0.95 31.05
N LYS A 179 21.68 0.83 29.94
CA LYS A 179 21.59 1.76 28.81
C LYS A 179 20.38 1.43 27.94
N PRO A 180 19.77 2.43 27.27
CA PRO A 180 18.64 2.17 26.40
C PRO A 180 19.04 1.31 25.20
N GLN A 181 18.24 0.29 24.91
CA GLN A 181 18.21 -0.44 23.65
C GLN A 181 17.01 0.06 22.84
N VAL A 182 17.26 0.55 21.63
CA VAL A 182 16.27 1.22 20.81
C VAL A 182 15.93 0.40 19.58
N SER A 183 14.64 0.16 19.37
CA SER A 183 14.13 -0.61 18.24
C SER A 183 12.82 -0.02 17.73
N ILE A 184 12.45 -0.37 16.51
CA ILE A 184 11.21 0.05 15.88
C ILE A 184 10.43 -1.17 15.40
N ASP A 185 9.12 -1.17 15.68
CA ASP A 185 8.13 -1.99 15.00
C ASP A 185 7.42 -1.10 13.97
N TYR A 186 7.50 -1.41 12.68
CA TYR A 186 6.97 -0.56 11.61
C TYR A 186 6.23 -1.34 10.53
N GLN A 187 5.41 -0.63 9.75
CA GLN A 187 4.82 -1.10 8.50
C GLN A 187 4.96 -0.02 7.41
N VAL A 188 5.00 -0.46 6.16
CA VAL A 188 4.91 0.39 4.97
C VAL A 188 3.45 0.43 4.53
N ASN A 189 2.97 1.60 4.14
CA ASN A 189 1.62 1.76 3.63
C ASN A 189 1.66 2.33 2.22
N VAL A 190 0.80 1.82 1.36
CA VAL A 190 0.66 2.29 -0.02
C VAL A 190 -0.78 2.67 -0.26
N TRP A 191 -0.99 3.75 -1.01
CA TRP A 191 -2.31 4.13 -1.49
C TRP A 191 -2.22 4.86 -2.82
N ASP A 192 -3.28 4.71 -3.61
CA ASP A 192 -3.52 5.47 -4.83
C ASP A 192 -5.00 5.38 -5.24
N ARG A 193 -5.36 5.92 -6.40
CA ARG A 193 -6.67 5.73 -7.03
C ARG A 193 -6.48 5.15 -8.42
N TYR A 194 -7.15 4.04 -8.70
CA TYR A 194 -7.18 3.45 -10.03
C TYR A 194 -8.09 4.30 -10.90
N ASN A 195 -7.49 5.17 -11.70
CA ASN A 195 -8.18 6.11 -12.57
C ASN A 195 -7.61 6.10 -13.98
N TRP A 196 -8.43 6.58 -14.92
CA TRP A 196 -8.06 6.70 -16.32
C TRP A 196 -8.29 8.14 -16.76
N ASP A 197 -7.20 8.88 -16.96
CA ASP A 197 -7.29 10.28 -17.33
C ASP A 197 -7.48 10.41 -18.85
N PRO A 198 -8.53 11.10 -19.33
CA PRO A 198 -8.70 11.36 -20.75
C PRO A 198 -7.55 12.26 -21.25
N GLY A 199 -6.61 11.68 -22.00
CA GLY A 199 -5.46 12.38 -22.58
C GLY A 199 -4.11 11.69 -22.37
N LYS A 200 -4.03 10.66 -21.52
CA LYS A 200 -2.89 9.73 -21.46
C LYS A 200 -3.17 8.53 -22.39
N ALA A 201 -2.14 7.77 -22.74
CA ALA A 201 -2.28 6.56 -23.53
C ALA A 201 -1.32 5.51 -23.01
N THR A 202 -1.85 4.39 -22.51
CA THR A 202 -1.04 3.27 -22.02
C THR A 202 -1.13 2.10 -23.00
N PRO A 203 -0.04 1.71 -23.67
CA PRO A 203 -0.05 0.51 -24.51
C PRO A 203 -0.25 -0.75 -23.66
N ILE A 204 -1.29 -1.53 -23.93
CA ILE A 204 -1.54 -2.84 -23.30
C ILE A 204 -1.42 -3.93 -24.38
N GLY A 205 -0.19 -4.39 -24.63
CA GLY A 205 0.04 -5.51 -25.57
C GLY A 205 -0.32 -5.19 -27.03
N PRO A 206 -0.86 -6.16 -27.81
CA PRO A 206 -1.22 -5.99 -29.22
C PRO A 206 -2.61 -5.35 -29.43
N THR A 207 -3.37 -5.15 -28.35
CA THR A 207 -4.73 -4.57 -28.38
C THR A 207 -4.68 -3.15 -27.85
N THR A 208 -5.14 -2.18 -28.63
CA THR A 208 -5.21 -0.78 -28.16
C THR A 208 -6.60 -0.49 -27.59
N VAL A 209 -6.72 -0.53 -26.27
CA VAL A 209 -7.78 0.21 -25.56
C VAL A 209 -7.17 1.52 -25.11
N THR A 210 -7.79 2.65 -25.46
CA THR A 210 -7.25 3.96 -25.08
C THR A 210 -7.70 4.33 -23.67
N ASP A 211 -6.90 5.13 -22.97
CA ASP A 211 -7.30 5.66 -21.65
C ASP A 211 -8.61 6.45 -21.74
N ALA A 212 -8.90 7.06 -22.90
CA ALA A 212 -10.16 7.73 -23.16
C ALA A 212 -11.35 6.75 -23.23
N ASP A 213 -11.17 5.56 -23.82
CA ASP A 213 -12.21 4.53 -23.83
C ASP A 213 -12.48 4.02 -22.42
N MET A 214 -11.43 3.77 -21.64
CA MET A 214 -11.55 3.36 -20.24
C MET A 214 -12.24 4.45 -19.42
N ALA A 215 -11.78 5.69 -19.47
CA ALA A 215 -12.45 6.83 -18.84
C ALA A 215 -13.95 6.93 -19.24
N ARG A 216 -14.28 6.61 -20.49
CA ARG A 216 -15.67 6.60 -20.96
C ARG A 216 -16.49 5.49 -20.31
N LEU A 217 -15.93 4.30 -20.08
CA LEU A 217 -16.59 3.24 -19.30
C LEU A 217 -16.97 3.72 -17.89
N HIS A 218 -16.12 4.54 -17.25
CA HIS A 218 -16.44 5.18 -15.97
C HIS A 218 -17.65 6.10 -16.04
N THR A 219 -17.60 7.06 -16.95
CA THR A 219 -18.66 8.08 -17.06
C THR A 219 -19.99 7.50 -17.57
N THR A 220 -19.98 6.31 -18.19
CA THR A 220 -21.16 5.62 -18.70
C THR A 220 -21.69 4.49 -17.82
N GLY A 221 -21.10 4.30 -16.63
CA GLY A 221 -21.55 3.29 -15.67
C GLY A 221 -21.13 1.85 -15.98
N LEU A 222 -20.34 1.62 -17.04
CA LEU A 222 -19.92 0.29 -17.49
C LEU A 222 -18.69 -0.25 -16.76
N ALA A 223 -17.91 0.62 -16.14
CA ALA A 223 -16.79 0.28 -15.27
C ALA A 223 -16.61 1.39 -14.22
N ARG A 224 -15.87 1.18 -13.13
CA ARG A 224 -15.78 2.19 -12.07
C ARG A 224 -14.38 2.33 -11.51
N GLU A 225 -13.83 3.54 -11.57
CA GLU A 225 -12.62 3.92 -10.85
C GLU A 225 -12.80 3.70 -9.35
N PHE A 226 -11.71 3.36 -8.68
CA PHE A 226 -11.74 2.97 -7.27
C PHE A 226 -10.47 3.43 -6.55
N ASP A 227 -10.57 3.60 -5.25
CA ASP A 227 -9.38 3.84 -4.42
C ASP A 227 -8.70 2.50 -4.12
N MET A 228 -7.38 2.51 -4.01
CA MET A 228 -6.60 1.34 -3.59
C MET A 228 -5.70 1.70 -2.43
N ARG A 229 -5.56 0.79 -1.46
CA ARG A 229 -4.70 1.00 -0.29
C ARG A 229 -4.33 -0.30 0.40
N GLY A 230 -3.21 -0.31 1.09
CA GLY A 230 -2.79 -1.44 1.92
C GLY A 230 -1.66 -1.07 2.86
N SER A 231 -1.34 -2.01 3.74
CA SER A 231 -0.25 -1.92 4.70
C SER A 231 0.50 -3.25 4.71
N SER A 232 1.82 -3.20 4.83
CA SER A 232 2.66 -4.39 4.99
C SER A 232 2.42 -5.02 6.35
N SER A 233 2.85 -6.27 6.50
CA SER A 233 3.08 -6.86 7.80
C SER A 233 4.06 -6.02 8.62
N VAL A 234 3.92 -6.08 9.95
CA VAL A 234 4.78 -5.33 10.87
C VAL A 234 6.15 -6.00 10.97
N GLN A 235 7.20 -5.25 10.66
CA GLN A 235 8.59 -5.67 10.77
C GLN A 235 9.27 -4.99 11.96
N ARG A 236 10.30 -5.65 12.49
CA ARG A 236 11.11 -5.12 13.60
C ARG A 236 12.53 -4.84 13.15
N HIS A 237 13.06 -3.68 13.53
CA HIS A 237 14.44 -3.30 13.27
C HIS A 237 15.10 -2.72 14.52
N ASP A 238 16.38 -3.06 14.72
CA ASP A 238 17.20 -2.57 15.83
C ASP A 238 17.97 -1.32 15.40
N LEU A 239 17.63 -0.18 16.00
CA LEU A 239 18.20 1.12 15.67
C LEU A 239 19.59 1.36 16.28
N ASP A 240 20.09 0.45 17.13
CA ASP A 240 21.44 0.50 17.67
C ASP A 240 22.45 -0.31 16.85
N SER A 241 21.97 -1.26 16.05
CA SER A 241 22.82 -2.23 15.35
C SER A 241 23.62 -1.65 14.18
N GLY A 242 23.21 -0.51 13.62
CA GLY A 242 23.77 0.05 12.38
C GLY A 242 23.64 -0.86 11.16
N GLY A 243 22.86 -1.94 11.27
CA GLY A 243 22.65 -2.91 10.20
C GLY A 243 21.60 -2.45 9.19
N ASP A 244 21.51 -3.17 8.07
CA ASP A 244 20.49 -2.92 7.06
C ASP A 244 19.08 -3.17 7.62
N TRP A 245 18.10 -2.46 7.04
CA TRP A 245 16.70 -2.71 7.33
C TRP A 245 16.34 -4.15 6.90
N PRO A 246 15.46 -4.85 7.65
CA PRO A 246 15.10 -6.21 7.33
C PRO A 246 14.49 -6.29 5.93
N GLU A 247 14.77 -7.40 5.25
CA GLU A 247 14.11 -7.73 3.99
C GLU A 247 12.59 -7.87 4.21
N PRO A 248 11.78 -7.55 3.19
CA PRO A 248 10.34 -7.74 3.25
C PRO A 248 9.97 -9.17 3.63
N ALA A 249 8.84 -9.33 4.32
CA ALA A 249 8.25 -10.63 4.49
C ALA A 249 7.84 -11.14 3.11
N ASP A 250 8.43 -12.25 2.65
CA ASP A 250 8.01 -12.92 1.42
C ASP A 250 6.78 -13.78 1.75
N PRO A 251 5.56 -13.41 1.29
CA PRO A 251 4.38 -14.24 1.49
C PRO A 251 4.42 -15.54 0.67
N GLY A 252 5.45 -15.71 -0.17
CA GLY A 252 5.58 -16.81 -1.11
C GLY A 252 4.82 -16.54 -2.40
N ARG A 253 5.27 -17.19 -3.49
CA ARG A 253 4.53 -17.27 -4.76
C ARG A 253 3.44 -18.34 -4.64
N ASP A 254 2.47 -18.12 -3.77
CA ASP A 254 1.21 -18.83 -3.92
C ASP A 254 0.48 -18.18 -5.10
N GLY A 255 0.87 -18.59 -6.31
CA GLY A 255 0.17 -18.34 -7.58
C GLY A 255 -1.24 -18.94 -7.62
N THR A 256 -1.77 -19.36 -6.47
CA THR A 256 -3.13 -19.74 -6.23
C THR A 256 -3.91 -18.51 -5.82
N ARG A 257 -4.65 -17.97 -6.79
CA ARG A 257 -5.95 -17.32 -6.54
C ARG A 257 -6.67 -18.09 -5.42
N THR A 258 -6.72 -17.52 -4.22
CA THR A 258 -7.53 -18.01 -3.10
C THR A 258 -8.75 -17.13 -2.88
N ASP A 259 -9.30 -16.57 -3.96
CA ASP A 259 -10.60 -15.92 -3.95
C ASP A 259 -11.75 -16.93 -4.11
N ILE A 260 -12.56 -17.00 -3.05
CA ILE A 260 -13.93 -17.54 -3.06
C ILE A 260 -14.72 -16.74 -4.11
N GLY A 261 -15.11 -17.38 -5.22
CA GLY A 261 -15.94 -16.74 -6.24
C GLY A 261 -15.84 -17.28 -7.66
N ARG A 262 -14.94 -18.23 -7.95
CA ARG A 262 -14.86 -18.86 -9.29
C ARG A 262 -15.68 -20.14 -9.45
N ASN A 263 -16.21 -20.70 -8.37
CA ASN A 263 -17.02 -21.92 -8.41
C ASN A 263 -18.50 -21.61 -8.09
N GLY A 264 -19.28 -21.23 -9.12
CA GLY A 264 -20.74 -21.03 -9.03
C GLY A 264 -21.12 -19.76 -8.28
N ASP A 265 -21.97 -18.86 -8.78
CA ASP A 265 -23.23 -19.15 -9.43
C ASP A 265 -23.52 -18.13 -10.53
N ALA A 266 -23.73 -18.65 -11.74
CA ALA A 266 -24.63 -18.00 -12.68
C ALA A 266 -26.06 -18.20 -12.16
N ARG A 267 -26.72 -17.11 -11.76
CA ARG A 267 -28.16 -16.92 -11.89
C ARG A 267 -28.47 -15.47 -12.19
#